data_AF-A0A8S1H453-F1
#
_entry.id   AF-A0A8S1H453-F1
#
_cell.length_a   1.000
_cell.length_b   1.000
_cell.length_c   1.000
_cell.angle_alpha   90.00
_cell.angle_beta   90.00
_cell.angle_gamma   90.00
#
_symmetry.space_group_name_H-M   'P 1'
#
loop_
_entity.id
_entity.type
_entity.pdbx_description
1 polymer ?
#
loop_
_entity_poly.entity_id
_entity_poly.type
_entity_poly.pdbx_seq_one_letter_code
_entity_poly.pdbx_strand_id
1 'polypeptide(L)'
;MIPYRMQKGAFLNQKNKTLRMKKARKLLAGTQDGSHLTTLFTDEKIFTVEANKNGQNHWIIATDYQSACEKGKILNKTSHPASVMVLPELPLTAKLR
;
A
#
# COMPACT_ATOMS: atom_id res chain seq x y z
N MET A 1 23.13 -3.45 -17.84
CA MET A 1 22.38 -2.18 -17.63
C MET A 1 20.92 -2.56 -17.38
N ILE A 2 20.45 -2.47 -16.13
CA ILE A 2 19.07 -2.84 -15.77
C ILE A 2 18.19 -1.59 -15.98
N PRO A 3 17.14 -1.63 -16.80
CA PRO A 3 16.35 -0.44 -17.09
C PRO A 3 15.58 0.00 -15.84
N TYR A 4 15.65 1.30 -15.56
CA TYR A 4 14.88 1.97 -14.50
C TYR A 4 13.39 1.77 -14.80
N ARG A 5 12.68 1.01 -13.95
CA ARG A 5 11.23 0.80 -14.11
C ARG A 5 10.51 2.09 -13.71
N MET A 6 10.25 2.97 -14.68
CA MET A 6 9.42 4.16 -14.46
C MET A 6 8.06 3.70 -13.91
N GLN A 7 7.78 4.01 -12.64
CA GLN A 7 6.46 3.78 -12.06
C GLN A 7 5.48 4.75 -12.72
N LYS A 8 4.60 4.23 -13.58
CA LYS A 8 3.44 4.99 -14.05
C LYS A 8 2.52 5.22 -12.86
N GLY A 9 2.59 6.42 -12.27
CA GLY A 9 1.56 6.89 -11.37
C GLY A 9 0.24 7.08 -12.14
N ALA A 10 -0.88 6.70 -11.53
CA ALA A 10 -2.19 6.98 -12.10
C ALA A 10 -2.48 8.48 -11.99
N PHE A 11 -2.19 9.25 -13.03
CA PHE A 11 -2.55 10.67 -13.10
C PHE A 11 -4.07 10.82 -13.14
N LEU A 12 -4.62 11.66 -12.26
CA LEU A 12 -6.04 11.94 -12.25
C LEU A 12 -6.38 12.92 -13.38
N ASN A 13 -7.05 12.42 -14.42
CA ASN A 13 -7.68 13.29 -15.41
C ASN A 13 -8.89 14.04 -14.81
N GLN A 14 -9.39 15.06 -15.51
CA GLN A 14 -10.49 15.89 -15.00
C GLN A 14 -11.76 15.08 -14.69
N LYS A 15 -12.05 14.06 -15.51
CA LYS A 15 -13.18 13.13 -15.30
C LYS A 15 -13.03 12.33 -14.01
N ASN A 16 -11.83 11.85 -13.70
CA ASN A 16 -11.54 11.12 -12.47
C ASN A 16 -11.65 12.04 -11.25
N LYS A 17 -11.20 13.30 -11.37
CA LYS A 17 -11.34 14.31 -10.30
C LYS A 17 -12.81 14.59 -9.99
N THR A 18 -13.65 14.84 -10.99
CA THR A 18 -15.08 15.13 -10.78
C THR A 18 -15.82 13.94 -10.20
N LEU A 19 -15.54 12.73 -10.69
CA LEU A 19 -16.14 11.51 -10.16
C LEU A 19 -15.76 11.27 -8.70
N ARG A 20 -14.48 11.42 -8.35
CA ARG A 20 -14.00 11.31 -6.96
C ARG A 20 -14.66 12.34 -6.05
N MET A 21 -14.77 13.60 -6.49
CA MET A 21 -15.43 14.66 -5.74
C MET A 21 -16.90 14.33 -5.46
N LYS A 22 -17.65 13.87 -6.48
CA LYS A 22 -19.07 13.48 -6.31
C LYS A 22 -19.22 12.32 -5.32
N LYS A 23 -18.35 11.31 -5.40
CA LYS A 23 -18.36 10.18 -4.46
C LYS A 23 -18.02 10.63 -3.04
N ALA A 24 -16.97 11.44 -2.86
CA ALA A 24 -16.55 11.94 -1.56
C ALA A 24 -17.64 12.75 -0.85
N ARG A 25 -18.34 13.64 -1.58
CA ARG A 25 -19.47 14.42 -1.02
C ARG A 25 -20.61 13.51 -0.53
N LYS A 26 -20.95 12.46 -1.29
CA LYS A 26 -21.98 11.50 -0.89
C LYS A 26 -21.57 10.68 0.33
N LEU A 27 -20.33 10.21 0.35
CA LEU A 27 -19.79 9.47 1.49
C LEU A 27 -19.77 10.35 2.75
N LEU A 28 -19.36 11.61 2.63
CA LEU A 28 -19.35 12.55 3.75
C LEU A 28 -20.75 12.77 4.34
N ALA A 29 -21.77 12.95 3.49
CA ALA A 29 -23.15 13.05 3.95
C ALA A 29 -23.59 11.78 4.70
N GLY A 30 -23.34 10.60 4.12
CA GLY A 30 -23.65 9.33 4.79
C GLY A 30 -22.87 9.12 6.09
N THR A 31 -21.65 9.64 6.23
CA THR A 31 -20.89 9.59 7.48
C THR A 31 -21.57 10.41 8.57
N GLN A 32 -22.12 11.58 8.25
CA GLN A 32 -22.89 12.40 9.19
C GLN A 32 -24.14 11.66 9.71
N ASP A 33 -24.75 10.82 8.87
CA ASP A 33 -25.89 9.97 9.22
C ASP A 33 -25.49 8.64 9.91
N GLY A 34 -24.20 8.43 10.21
CA GLY A 34 -23.73 7.24 10.92
C GLY A 34 -23.57 5.97 10.08
N SER A 35 -23.75 6.02 8.75
CA SER A 35 -23.66 4.83 7.87
C SER A 35 -22.29 4.14 7.89
N HIS A 36 -21.24 4.88 8.23
CA HIS A 36 -19.88 4.36 8.37
C HIS A 36 -19.74 3.33 9.51
N LEU A 37 -20.66 3.31 10.49
CA LEU A 37 -20.65 2.36 11.60
C LEU A 37 -21.11 0.95 11.20
N THR A 38 -21.95 0.85 10.16
CA THR A 38 -22.47 -0.42 9.63
C THR A 38 -21.81 -0.82 8.31
N THR A 39 -20.89 0.00 7.80
CA THR A 39 -20.14 -0.28 6.58
C THR A 39 -18.98 -1.22 6.85
N LEU A 40 -18.95 -2.34 6.13
CA LEU A 40 -17.82 -3.25 6.10
C LEU A 40 -16.83 -2.81 5.01
N PHE A 41 -15.58 -2.54 5.39
CA PHE A 41 -14.53 -2.22 4.43
C PHE A 41 -13.72 -3.47 4.11
N THR A 42 -13.54 -3.75 2.82
CA THR A 42 -12.75 -4.88 2.33
C THR A 42 -11.81 -4.38 1.24
N ASP A 43 -10.58 -4.88 1.21
CA ASP A 43 -9.62 -4.57 0.14
C ASP A 43 -8.67 -5.74 -0.06
N GLU A 44 -8.21 -5.96 -1.29
CA GLU A 44 -7.20 -6.98 -1.56
C GLU A 44 -5.81 -6.40 -1.35
N LYS A 45 -4.99 -7.06 -0.54
CA LYS A 45 -3.59 -6.68 -0.35
C LYS A 45 -2.65 -7.82 -0.63
N ILE A 46 -1.66 -7.55 -1.47
CA ILE A 46 -0.56 -8.48 -1.75
C ILE A 46 0.59 -8.18 -0.79
N PHE A 47 0.95 -9.16 0.02
CA PHE A 47 2.14 -9.15 0.88
C PHE A 47 3.27 -9.92 0.21
N THR A 48 4.47 -9.33 0.16
CA THR A 48 5.66 -10.04 -0.32
C THR A 48 6.31 -10.78 0.85
N VAL A 49 6.57 -12.08 0.70
CA VAL A 49 7.13 -12.95 1.75
C VAL A 49 8.59 -12.63 2.05
N GLU A 50 9.33 -12.18 1.03
CA GLU A 50 10.75 -11.84 1.18
C GLU A 50 10.91 -10.53 1.98
N ALA A 51 11.42 -10.64 3.21
CA ALA A 51 11.67 -9.52 4.12
C ALA A 51 12.54 -8.42 3.49
N ASN A 52 13.47 -8.80 2.60
CA ASN A 52 14.35 -7.89 1.88
C ASN A 52 13.60 -6.97 0.88
N LYS A 53 12.30 -7.20 0.64
CA LYS A 53 11.49 -6.44 -0.32
C LYS A 53 10.38 -5.62 0.32
N ASN A 54 10.11 -5.82 1.60
CA ASN A 54 9.14 -5.02 2.32
C ASN A 54 9.83 -3.88 3.06
N GLY A 55 10.24 -2.87 2.30
CA GLY A 55 10.85 -1.65 2.83
C GLY A 55 9.93 -0.81 3.73
N GLN A 56 8.73 -1.29 4.10
CA GLN A 56 7.88 -0.67 5.13
C GLN A 56 8.08 -1.30 6.52
N ASN A 57 8.59 -2.54 6.62
CA ASN A 57 8.59 -3.28 7.88
C ASN A 57 9.94 -3.31 8.61
N HIS A 58 11.06 -3.00 7.96
CA HIS A 58 12.39 -2.89 8.58
C HIS A 58 13.22 -1.83 7.83
N TRP A 59 13.34 -0.63 8.40
CA TRP A 59 14.12 0.48 7.81
C TRP A 59 15.61 0.47 8.18
N ILE A 60 16.09 -0.57 8.86
CA ILE A 60 17.51 -0.69 9.19
C ILE A 60 18.21 -1.42 8.04
N ILE A 61 18.70 -0.64 7.07
CA ILE A 61 19.46 -1.15 5.92
C ILE A 61 20.84 -1.68 6.37
N ALA A 62 21.42 -1.07 7.40
CA ALA A 62 22.51 -1.59 8.23
C ALA A 62 22.67 -0.72 9.49
N THR A 63 23.41 -1.22 10.48
CA THR A 63 23.76 -0.50 11.73
C THR A 63 24.96 0.44 11.59
N ASP A 64 25.73 0.31 10.51
CA ASP A 64 26.93 1.11 10.22
C ASP A 64 27.01 1.47 8.72
N TYR A 65 27.70 2.58 8.43
CA TYR A 65 27.79 3.17 7.09
C TYR A 65 28.45 2.24 6.07
N GLN A 66 29.44 1.46 6.51
CA GLN A 66 30.24 0.60 5.64
C GLN A 66 29.40 -0.62 5.20
N SER A 67 28.72 -1.25 6.16
CA SER A 67 27.72 -2.29 5.90
C SER A 67 26.54 -1.79 5.06
N ALA A 68 26.10 -0.55 5.23
CA ALA A 68 25.04 0.04 4.39
C ALA A 68 25.49 0.22 2.95
N CYS A 69 26.75 0.62 2.73
CA CYS A 69 27.33 0.78 1.40
C CYS A 69 27.54 -0.56 0.68
N GLU A 70 27.88 -1.61 1.42
CA GLU A 70 28.03 -2.98 0.89
C GLU A 70 26.67 -3.66 0.63
N LYS A 71 25.74 -3.61 1.59
CA LYS A 71 24.43 -4.27 1.53
C LYS A 71 23.39 -3.49 0.72
N GLY A 72 23.45 -2.16 0.73
CA GLY A 72 22.45 -1.29 0.10
C GLY A 72 22.52 -1.23 -1.43
N LYS A 73 23.64 -1.65 -2.04
CA LYS A 73 23.85 -1.56 -3.49
C LYS A 73 23.24 -2.71 -4.29
N ILE A 74 23.00 -3.88 -3.68
CA ILE A 74 22.49 -5.05 -4.41
C ILE A 74 21.37 -5.73 -3.60
N LEU A 75 20.19 -5.10 -3.62
CA LEU A 75 18.95 -5.82 -3.40
C LEU A 75 18.63 -6.62 -4.66
N ASN A 76 18.84 -7.94 -4.61
CA ASN A 76 18.42 -8.86 -5.66
C ASN A 76 16.88 -8.84 -5.76
N LYS A 77 16.37 -7.88 -6.54
CA LYS A 77 14.95 -7.80 -6.89
C LYS A 77 14.66 -8.91 -7.91
N THR A 78 14.34 -10.12 -7.44
CA THR A 78 13.72 -11.12 -8.33
C THR A 78 12.40 -10.54 -8.87
N SER A 79 12.16 -10.69 -10.18
CA SER A 79 11.02 -10.11 -10.89
C SER A 79 9.67 -10.66 -10.42
N HIS A 80 9.68 -11.83 -9.78
CA HIS A 80 8.52 -12.54 -9.25
C HIS A 80 8.79 -13.00 -7.81
N PRO A 81 8.74 -12.09 -6.81
CA PRO A 81 8.82 -12.52 -5.42
C PRO A 81 7.65 -13.43 -5.06
N ALA A 82 7.89 -14.39 -4.17
CA ALA A 82 6.81 -15.10 -3.50
C ALA A 82 5.93 -14.10 -2.73
N SER A 83 4.62 -14.22 -2.89
CA SER A 83 3.65 -13.30 -2.30
C SER A 83 2.39 -14.04 -1.83
N VAL A 84 1.69 -13.41 -0.90
CA VAL A 84 0.41 -13.88 -0.35
C VAL A 84 -0.62 -12.78 -0.55
N MET A 85 -1.76 -13.12 -1.16
CA MET A 85 -2.90 -12.22 -1.25
C MET A 85 -3.79 -12.42 -0.02
N VAL A 86 -4.17 -11.33 0.62
CA VAL A 86 -5.04 -11.32 1.80
C VAL A 86 -6.21 -10.39 1.51
N LEU A 87 -7.43 -10.84 1.84
CA LEU A 87 -8.65 -10.05 1.79
C LEU A 87 -9.15 -9.85 3.24
N PRO A 88 -8.66 -8.84 3.97
CA PRO A 88 -9.19 -8.50 5.27
C PRO A 88 -10.57 -7.84 5.15
N GLU A 89 -11.46 -8.18 6.08
CA GLU A 89 -12.70 -7.45 6.33
C GLU A 89 -12.52 -6.64 7.61
N LEU A 90 -12.74 -5.33 7.54
CA LEU A 90 -12.57 -4.42 8.66
C LEU A 90 -13.88 -3.68 8.94
N PRO A 91 -14.63 -4.05 10.00
CA PRO A 91 -15.68 -3.20 10.53
C PRO A 91 -15.06 -2.07 11.36
N LEU A 92 -15.73 -0.92 11.45
CA LEU A 92 -15.23 0.25 12.18
C LEU A 92 -15.00 -0.01 13.69
N THR A 93 -15.63 -1.06 14.23
CA THR A 93 -15.56 -1.49 15.63
C THR A 93 -14.50 -2.56 15.91
N ALA A 94 -13.78 -3.05 14.89
CA ALA A 94 -12.73 -4.04 15.10
C ALA A 94 -11.50 -3.41 15.74
N LYS A 95 -11.23 -3.76 17.01
CA LYS A 95 -9.91 -3.59 17.62
C LYS A 95 -8.92 -4.54 16.93
N LEU A 96 -7.81 -4.01 16.46
CA LEU A 96 -6.60 -4.79 16.21
C LEU A 96 -6.20 -5.43 17.56
N ARG A 97 -6.29 -6.76 17.64
CA ARG A 97 -5.68 -7.56 18.71
C ARG A 97 -4.27 -7.96 18.30
#